data_AF-A0A8G2CNW0-F1
#
_entry.id   AF-A0A8G2CNW0-F1
#
_cell.length_a   1.000
_cell.length_b   1.000
_cell.length_c   1.000
_cell.angle_alpha   90.00
_cell.angle_beta   90.00
_cell.angle_gamma   90.00
#
_symmetry.space_group_name_H-M   'P 1'
#
loop_
_entity.id
_entity.type
_entity.pdbx_description
1 polymer ?
#
loop_
_entity_poly.entity_id
_entity_poly.type
_entity_poly.pdbx_seq_one_letter_code
_entity_poly.pdbx_strand_id
1 'polypeptide(L)'
;MGWYYQPIGGRSTADKDAFLRSEIEQIADKPGKAEIKVVKSAFVGSTWYAAVLIGIPDQTPYTVAYVYLTQMGRDGDFGYKPMDESVGPCEVDCPVGIMNLLSPIDQLPGAGYAADWRARVAAARERKAGVRRQQARIVSGTRIRFATPLRFTDGASYDRFIAEAMSWRGRMILAFRPVDAGDRPLGGRYRIRGRVLATAEIETAERTTSATPTLMRVDQTVA
;
A
#
# COMPACT_ATOMS: atom_id res chain seq x y z
N MET A 1 -3.96 -20.39 -17.85
CA MET A 1 -2.89 -20.69 -16.88
C MET A 1 -3.51 -21.18 -15.57
N GLY A 2 -3.14 -22.39 -15.13
CA GLY A 2 -3.67 -23.03 -13.92
C GLY A 2 -2.83 -22.78 -12.67
N TRP A 3 -3.26 -23.34 -11.55
CA TRP A 3 -2.48 -23.39 -10.31
C TRP A 3 -1.57 -24.62 -10.31
N TYR A 4 -0.35 -24.46 -9.82
CA TYR A 4 0.61 -25.52 -9.55
C TYR A 4 0.76 -25.66 -8.04
N TYR A 5 0.96 -26.88 -7.55
CA TYR A 5 1.20 -27.16 -6.14
C TYR A 5 2.39 -28.09 -6.02
N GLN A 6 3.33 -27.75 -5.16
CA GLN A 6 4.48 -28.59 -4.88
C GLN A 6 4.85 -28.51 -3.39
N PRO A 7 5.36 -29.62 -2.82
CA PRO A 7 5.96 -29.58 -1.50
C PRO A 7 7.25 -28.77 -1.56
N ILE A 8 7.46 -27.87 -0.60
CA ILE A 8 8.71 -27.12 -0.45
C ILE A 8 9.30 -27.35 0.94
N GLY A 9 10.63 -27.38 1.03
CA GLY A 9 11.37 -27.71 2.26
C GLY A 9 11.23 -26.70 3.41
N GLY A 10 10.55 -25.58 3.18
CA GLY A 10 10.30 -24.56 4.19
C GLY A 10 9.14 -23.63 3.80
N ARG A 11 8.53 -22.96 4.79
CA ARG A 11 7.35 -22.10 4.59
C ARG A 11 7.66 -20.61 4.66
N SER A 12 8.90 -20.25 4.94
CA SER A 12 9.30 -18.85 5.07
C SER A 12 9.19 -18.15 3.71
N THR A 13 9.15 -16.82 3.74
CA THR A 13 9.18 -16.01 2.52
C THR A 13 10.46 -16.27 1.71
N ALA A 14 11.59 -16.54 2.38
CA ALA A 14 12.86 -16.84 1.72
C ALA A 14 12.83 -18.21 1.02
N ASP A 15 12.26 -19.24 1.65
CA ASP A 15 12.14 -20.58 1.05
C ASP A 15 11.28 -20.54 -0.22
N LYS A 16 10.15 -19.83 -0.15
CA LYS A 16 9.25 -19.63 -1.28
C LYS A 16 9.90 -18.84 -2.42
N ASP A 17 10.66 -17.79 -2.09
CA ASP A 17 11.39 -17.01 -3.08
C ASP A 17 12.46 -17.85 -3.78
N ALA A 18 13.27 -18.59 -3.02
CA ALA A 18 14.29 -19.49 -3.56
C ALA A 18 13.68 -20.54 -4.48
N PHE A 19 12.58 -21.17 -4.07
CA PHE A 19 11.84 -22.12 -4.88
C PHE A 19 11.36 -21.50 -6.21
N LEU A 20 10.64 -20.37 -6.17
CA LEU A 20 10.11 -19.73 -7.39
C LEU A 20 11.20 -19.26 -8.35
N ARG A 21 12.34 -18.78 -7.82
CA ARG A 21 13.52 -18.45 -8.63
C ARG A 21 14.06 -19.67 -9.35
N SER A 22 14.24 -20.78 -8.61
CA SER A 22 14.74 -22.03 -9.17
C SER A 22 13.81 -22.62 -10.23
N GLU A 23 12.49 -22.47 -10.07
CA GLU A 23 11.50 -22.95 -11.03
C GLU A 23 11.61 -22.22 -12.37
N ILE A 24 11.83 -20.90 -12.34
CA ILE A 24 12.00 -20.11 -13.56
C ILE A 24 13.33 -20.43 -14.25
N GLU A 25 14.42 -20.51 -13.48
CA GLU A 25 15.76 -20.74 -14.03
C GLU A 25 15.88 -22.15 -14.65
N GLN A 26 15.16 -23.16 -14.13
CA GLN A 26 15.09 -24.50 -14.73
C GLN A 26 14.41 -24.52 -16.11
N ILE A 27 13.59 -23.50 -16.46
CA ILE A 27 13.01 -23.39 -17.81
C ILE A 27 14.09 -23.15 -18.87
N ALA A 28 15.23 -22.55 -18.47
CA ALA A 28 16.33 -22.17 -19.37
C ALA A 28 17.19 -23.36 -19.85
N ASP A 29 17.12 -24.52 -19.19
CA ASP A 29 18.16 -25.57 -19.29
C ASP A 29 18.00 -26.53 -20.49
N LYS A 30 17.51 -26.03 -21.64
CA LYS A 30 17.42 -26.80 -22.89
C LYS A 30 18.38 -26.22 -23.93
N PRO A 31 19.28 -27.02 -24.55
CA PRO A 31 20.24 -26.52 -25.52
C PRO A 31 19.54 -25.81 -26.69
N GLY A 32 19.99 -24.60 -27.02
CA GLY A 32 19.40 -23.73 -28.05
C GLY A 32 18.25 -22.83 -27.57
N LYS A 33 17.96 -22.77 -26.25
CA LYS A 33 16.93 -21.89 -25.69
C LYS A 33 17.48 -20.59 -25.10
N ALA A 34 16.56 -19.67 -24.86
CA ALA A 34 16.83 -18.39 -24.23
C ALA A 34 17.46 -18.55 -22.84
N GLU A 35 18.48 -17.75 -22.54
CA GLU A 35 18.96 -17.52 -21.17
C GLU A 35 17.82 -16.88 -20.36
N ILE A 36 17.42 -17.49 -19.25
CA ILE A 36 16.40 -16.94 -18.36
C ILE A 36 17.01 -16.81 -16.97
N LYS A 37 17.01 -15.59 -16.42
CA LYS A 37 17.61 -15.30 -15.12
C LYS A 37 16.75 -14.35 -14.30
N VAL A 38 16.52 -14.69 -13.02
CA VAL A 38 15.82 -13.78 -12.11
C VAL A 38 16.79 -12.73 -11.57
N VAL A 39 16.68 -11.50 -12.06
CA VAL A 39 17.55 -10.38 -11.65
C VAL A 39 17.18 -9.90 -10.25
N LYS A 40 15.88 -9.75 -9.97
CA LYS A 40 15.37 -9.30 -8.68
C LYS A 40 13.98 -9.87 -8.44
N SER A 41 13.68 -10.22 -7.21
CA SER A 41 12.37 -10.70 -6.79
C SER A 41 11.94 -10.09 -5.45
N ALA A 42 10.63 -10.07 -5.20
CA ALA A 42 10.06 -9.64 -3.94
C ALA A 42 8.61 -10.11 -3.77
N PHE A 43 8.24 -10.42 -2.52
CA PHE A 43 6.84 -10.63 -2.14
C PHE A 43 6.16 -9.32 -1.73
N VAL A 44 4.93 -9.13 -2.20
CA VAL A 44 3.99 -8.14 -1.67
C VAL A 44 2.68 -8.85 -1.35
N GLY A 45 2.42 -9.06 -0.05
CA GLY A 45 1.31 -9.90 0.38
C GLY A 45 1.50 -11.34 -0.09
N SER A 46 0.52 -11.87 -0.83
CA SER A 46 0.54 -13.22 -1.41
C SER A 46 0.95 -13.22 -2.90
N THR A 47 1.46 -12.11 -3.42
CA THR A 47 1.93 -12.02 -4.81
C THR A 47 3.44 -11.90 -4.82
N TRP A 48 4.08 -12.72 -5.65
CA TRP A 48 5.50 -12.67 -5.92
C TRP A 48 5.73 -11.95 -7.24
N TYR A 49 6.63 -10.96 -7.23
CA TYR A 49 7.03 -10.22 -8.41
C TYR A 49 8.49 -10.47 -8.68
N ALA A 50 8.86 -10.55 -9.96
CA ALA A 50 10.26 -10.63 -10.36
C ALA A 50 10.55 -9.89 -11.66
N ALA A 51 11.74 -9.30 -11.74
CA ALA A 51 12.36 -8.88 -12.99
C ALA A 51 13.16 -10.07 -13.53
N VAL A 52 12.78 -10.55 -14.71
CA VAL A 52 13.37 -11.71 -15.35
C VAL A 52 14.04 -11.28 -16.65
N LEU A 53 15.35 -11.47 -16.73
CA LEU A 53 16.14 -11.27 -17.94
C LEU A 53 15.93 -12.47 -18.86
N ILE A 54 15.60 -12.19 -20.12
CA ILE A 54 15.44 -13.17 -21.18
C ILE A 54 16.43 -12.83 -22.31
N GLY A 55 17.37 -13.73 -22.58
CA GLY A 55 18.35 -13.61 -23.65
C GLY A 55 18.13 -14.68 -24.71
N ILE A 56 17.53 -14.33 -25.84
CA ILE A 56 17.34 -15.25 -26.97
C ILE A 56 18.59 -15.15 -27.87
N PRO A 57 19.17 -16.27 -28.36
CA PRO A 57 20.27 -16.23 -29.32
C PRO A 57 19.95 -15.30 -30.50
N ASP A 58 20.94 -14.50 -30.90
CA ASP A 58 20.84 -13.53 -32.00
C ASP A 58 19.80 -12.40 -31.82
N GLN A 59 19.27 -12.22 -30.60
CA GLN A 59 18.38 -11.09 -30.26
C GLN A 59 18.95 -10.27 -29.10
N THR A 60 18.56 -8.99 -29.04
CA THR A 60 18.89 -8.15 -27.88
C THR A 60 18.16 -8.69 -26.65
N PRO A 61 18.87 -8.97 -25.55
CA PRO A 61 18.23 -9.44 -24.32
C PRO A 61 17.33 -8.35 -23.74
N TYR A 62 16.24 -8.76 -23.12
CA TYR A 62 15.27 -7.85 -22.52
C TYR A 62 14.79 -8.37 -21.18
N THR A 63 14.30 -7.48 -20.32
CA THR A 63 13.82 -7.81 -18.97
C THR A 63 12.33 -7.54 -18.84
N VAL A 64 11.58 -8.55 -18.40
CA VAL A 64 10.12 -8.49 -18.20
C VAL A 64 9.74 -8.76 -16.75
N ALA A 65 8.53 -8.33 -16.38
CA ALA A 65 7.97 -8.61 -15.07
C ALA A 65 7.22 -9.94 -15.06
N TYR A 66 7.59 -10.83 -14.15
CA TYR A 66 6.82 -12.02 -13.77
C TYR A 66 6.01 -11.72 -12.52
N VAL A 67 4.75 -12.16 -12.50
CA VAL A 67 3.77 -11.90 -11.45
C VAL A 67 3.10 -13.22 -11.07
N TYR A 68 3.55 -13.82 -9.96
CA TYR A 68 3.04 -15.12 -9.53
C TYR A 68 2.11 -14.92 -8.35
N LEU A 69 0.88 -15.41 -8.47
CA LEU A 69 0.01 -15.52 -7.30
C LEU A 69 0.46 -16.73 -6.48
N THR A 70 0.44 -16.59 -5.16
CA THR A 70 0.84 -17.67 -4.26
C THR A 70 -0.24 -17.93 -3.22
N GLN A 71 -0.38 -19.18 -2.82
CA GLN A 71 -1.24 -19.60 -1.73
C GLN A 71 -0.71 -20.87 -1.08
N MET A 72 -1.26 -21.22 0.08
CA MET A 72 -1.02 -22.54 0.67
C MET A 72 -2.18 -23.46 0.28
N GLY A 73 -1.85 -24.64 -0.23
CA GLY A 73 -2.80 -25.72 -0.48
C GLY A 73 -3.37 -26.30 0.83
N ARG A 74 -4.46 -27.07 0.71
CA ARG A 74 -5.11 -27.71 1.88
C ARG A 74 -4.18 -28.66 2.61
N ASP A 75 -3.34 -29.38 1.86
CA ASP A 75 -2.40 -30.36 2.40
C ASP A 75 -1.08 -29.74 2.86
N GLY A 76 -0.98 -28.41 2.85
CA GLY A 76 0.21 -27.67 3.25
C GLY A 76 1.24 -27.43 2.13
N ASP A 77 0.93 -27.87 0.91
CA ASP A 77 1.73 -27.63 -0.29
C ASP A 77 1.77 -26.14 -0.66
N PHE A 78 2.85 -25.74 -1.32
CA PHE A 78 2.98 -24.39 -1.85
C PHE A 78 2.34 -24.28 -3.22
N GLY A 79 1.26 -23.49 -3.28
CA GLY A 79 0.53 -23.21 -4.50
C GLY A 79 1.03 -21.95 -5.18
N TYR A 80 1.26 -21.99 -6.49
CA TYR A 80 1.56 -20.79 -7.28
C TYR A 80 0.88 -20.81 -8.65
N LYS A 81 0.56 -19.62 -9.17
CA LYS A 81 0.00 -19.44 -10.50
C LYS A 81 0.90 -18.47 -11.28
N PRO A 82 1.69 -18.95 -12.24
CA PRO A 82 2.60 -18.14 -13.01
C PRO A 82 1.85 -17.27 -14.02
N MET A 83 2.21 -15.99 -14.05
CA MET A 83 1.80 -15.01 -15.04
C MET A 83 2.97 -14.06 -15.28
N ASP A 84 2.96 -13.35 -16.40
CA ASP A 84 3.87 -12.26 -16.70
C ASP A 84 3.09 -11.01 -17.11
N GLU A 85 3.77 -9.89 -17.29
CA GLU A 85 3.12 -8.62 -17.63
C GLU A 85 2.36 -8.62 -18.96
N SER A 86 2.73 -9.49 -19.92
CA SER A 86 2.05 -9.55 -21.23
C SER A 86 0.60 -10.03 -21.14
N VAL A 87 0.24 -10.77 -20.09
CA VAL A 87 -1.15 -11.21 -19.85
C VAL A 87 -1.97 -10.25 -18.98
N GLY A 88 -1.37 -9.12 -18.58
CA GLY A 88 -2.06 -8.00 -17.94
C GLY A 88 -2.68 -8.32 -16.56
N PRO A 89 -1.92 -8.87 -15.59
CA PRO A 89 -2.47 -9.32 -14.31
C PRO A 89 -3.20 -8.20 -13.53
N CYS A 90 -4.13 -8.57 -12.65
CA CYS A 90 -4.86 -7.59 -11.82
C CYS A 90 -3.97 -6.97 -10.73
N GLU A 91 -2.90 -7.66 -10.38
CA GLU A 91 -1.97 -7.32 -9.30
C GLU A 91 -1.03 -6.18 -9.73
N VAL A 92 -1.24 -5.01 -9.13
CA VAL A 92 -0.58 -3.75 -9.53
C VAL A 92 0.39 -3.22 -8.47
N ASP A 93 0.77 -4.07 -7.53
CA ASP A 93 1.57 -3.70 -6.35
C ASP A 93 3.07 -3.97 -6.54
N CYS A 94 3.51 -4.10 -7.80
CA CYS A 94 4.88 -4.39 -8.16
C CYS A 94 5.86 -3.35 -7.56
N PRO A 95 6.90 -3.78 -6.83
CA PRO A 95 7.90 -2.89 -6.26
C PRO A 95 8.65 -2.06 -7.31
N VAL A 96 8.93 -0.80 -6.97
CA VAL A 96 9.67 0.16 -7.82
C VAL A 96 11.03 -0.39 -8.25
N GLY A 97 11.74 -1.07 -7.35
CA GLY A 97 13.04 -1.64 -7.66
C GLY A 97 12.99 -2.77 -8.69
N ILE A 98 11.83 -3.41 -8.89
CA ILE A 98 11.62 -4.37 -9.98
C ILE A 98 11.24 -3.62 -11.25
N MET A 99 10.29 -2.66 -11.15
CA MET A 99 9.85 -1.84 -12.30
C MET A 99 11.00 -1.11 -13.00
N ASN A 100 11.98 -0.61 -12.23
CA ASN A 100 13.14 0.10 -12.76
C ASN A 100 14.12 -0.78 -13.55
N LEU A 101 14.01 -2.10 -13.43
CA LEU A 101 14.88 -3.06 -14.12
C LEU A 101 14.28 -3.54 -15.44
N LEU A 102 13.02 -3.22 -15.72
CA LEU A 102 12.33 -3.73 -16.89
C LEU A 102 12.76 -2.99 -18.16
N SER A 103 12.92 -3.73 -19.25
CA SER A 103 13.20 -3.13 -20.55
C SER A 103 12.03 -2.27 -21.02
N PRO A 104 12.30 -1.20 -21.79
CA PRO A 104 11.27 -0.44 -22.51
C PRO A 104 10.29 -1.33 -23.28
N ILE A 105 9.02 -0.92 -23.34
CA ILE A 105 7.93 -1.72 -23.94
C ILE A 105 8.17 -2.00 -25.43
N ASP A 106 8.73 -1.04 -26.15
CA ASP A 106 9.08 -1.11 -27.57
C ASP A 106 10.20 -2.12 -27.89
N GLN A 107 10.93 -2.57 -26.87
CA GLN A 107 11.97 -3.61 -27.00
C GLN A 107 11.45 -5.02 -26.71
N LEU A 108 10.20 -5.17 -26.26
CA LEU A 108 9.66 -6.48 -25.91
C LEU A 108 9.13 -7.21 -27.15
N PRO A 109 9.48 -8.48 -27.37
CA PRO A 109 8.86 -9.30 -28.39
C PRO A 109 7.43 -9.62 -27.96
N GLY A 110 6.46 -8.88 -28.52
CA GLY A 110 5.05 -9.03 -28.19
C GLY A 110 4.69 -8.41 -26.85
N ALA A 111 4.48 -7.10 -26.82
CA ALA A 111 4.15 -6.36 -25.60
C ALA A 111 2.83 -6.80 -24.92
N GLY A 112 1.90 -7.44 -25.66
CA GLY A 112 0.61 -7.88 -25.10
C GLY A 112 -0.09 -6.76 -24.32
N TYR A 113 -0.49 -7.07 -23.08
CA TYR A 113 -1.07 -6.12 -22.12
C TYR A 113 -0.04 -5.47 -21.18
N ALA A 114 1.26 -5.62 -21.43
CA ALA A 114 2.32 -5.13 -20.53
C ALA A 114 2.27 -3.61 -20.35
N ALA A 115 2.05 -2.86 -21.43
CA ALA A 115 1.97 -1.40 -21.37
C ALA A 115 0.85 -0.92 -20.43
N ASP A 116 -0.35 -1.49 -20.58
CA ASP A 116 -1.50 -1.20 -19.71
C ASP A 116 -1.21 -1.60 -18.26
N TRP A 117 -0.66 -2.80 -18.03
CA TRP A 117 -0.32 -3.26 -16.70
C TRP A 117 0.68 -2.34 -16.00
N ARG A 118 1.77 -1.94 -16.67
CA ARG A 118 2.76 -1.01 -16.12
C ARG A 118 2.16 0.36 -15.81
N ALA A 119 1.24 0.86 -16.64
CA ALA A 119 0.50 2.09 -16.38
C ALA A 119 -0.39 1.97 -15.13
N ARG A 120 -1.09 0.84 -14.97
CA ARG A 120 -1.90 0.56 -13.76
C ARG A 120 -1.03 0.45 -12.49
N VAL A 121 0.15 -0.16 -12.57
CA VAL A 121 1.14 -0.19 -11.48
C VAL A 121 1.56 1.23 -11.09
N ALA A 122 1.91 2.07 -12.06
CA ALA A 122 2.31 3.46 -11.81
C ALA A 122 1.17 4.26 -11.15
N ALA A 123 -0.06 4.14 -11.66
CA ALA A 123 -1.24 4.80 -11.08
C ALA A 123 -1.54 4.31 -9.65
N ALA A 124 -1.41 3.00 -9.38
CA ALA A 124 -1.59 2.44 -8.06
C ALA A 124 -0.55 2.96 -7.06
N ARG A 125 0.71 3.06 -7.51
CA ARG A 125 1.80 3.65 -6.72
C ARG A 125 1.50 5.11 -6.38
N GLU A 126 1.10 5.92 -7.36
CA GLU A 126 0.82 7.34 -7.13
C GLU A 126 -0.35 7.54 -6.18
N ARG A 127 -1.42 6.75 -6.33
CA ARG A 127 -2.55 6.75 -5.38
C ARG A 127 -2.11 6.46 -3.95
N LYS A 128 -1.26 5.43 -3.76
CA LYS A 128 -0.70 5.08 -2.45
C LYS A 128 0.22 6.18 -1.90
N ALA A 129 1.01 6.82 -2.76
CA ALA A 129 1.85 7.95 -2.38
C ALA A 129 0.99 9.14 -1.93
N GLY A 130 -0.08 9.47 -2.65
CA GLY A 130 -1.05 10.49 -2.25
C GLY A 130 -1.67 10.22 -0.88
N VAL A 131 -2.13 8.98 -0.64
CA VAL A 131 -2.64 8.53 0.66
C VAL A 131 -1.60 8.72 1.77
N ARG A 132 -0.34 8.35 1.53
CA ARG A 132 0.75 8.53 2.50
C ARG A 132 1.07 9.99 2.76
N ARG A 133 1.11 10.84 1.72
CA ARG A 133 1.33 12.29 1.85
C ARG A 133 0.22 12.93 2.67
N GLN A 134 -1.05 12.56 2.44
CA GLN A 134 -2.16 13.06 3.24
C GLN A 134 -2.07 12.62 4.70
N GLN A 135 -1.74 11.35 4.96
CA GLN A 135 -1.54 10.85 6.32
C GLN A 135 -0.38 11.55 7.04
N ALA A 136 0.72 11.83 6.34
CA ALA A 136 1.90 12.49 6.93
C ALA A 136 1.62 13.92 7.40
N ARG A 137 0.59 14.59 6.85
CA ARG A 137 0.12 15.91 7.31
C ARG A 137 -0.62 15.83 8.64
N ILE A 138 -1.12 14.65 9.01
CA ILE A 138 -1.88 14.45 10.24
C ILE A 138 -0.88 14.05 11.33
N VAL A 139 -0.51 15.02 12.15
CA VAL A 139 0.40 14.87 13.29
C VAL A 139 -0.35 15.08 14.60
N SER A 140 0.29 14.80 15.75
CA SER A 140 -0.31 15.09 17.06
C SER A 140 -0.78 16.54 17.15
N GLY A 141 -1.96 16.77 17.71
CA GLY A 141 -2.65 18.07 17.77
C GLY A 141 -3.50 18.39 16.54
N THR A 142 -3.34 17.67 15.42
CA THR A 142 -4.13 17.94 14.21
C THR A 142 -5.60 17.62 14.45
N ARG A 143 -6.47 18.60 14.18
CA ARG A 143 -7.90 18.41 14.18
C ARG A 143 -8.37 18.02 12.78
N ILE A 144 -9.15 16.94 12.70
CA ILE A 144 -9.62 16.38 11.45
C ILE A 144 -11.12 16.15 11.48
N ARG A 145 -11.74 16.23 10.31
CA ARG A 145 -13.16 15.97 10.09
C ARG A 145 -13.38 15.01 8.94
N PHE A 146 -14.38 14.15 9.08
CA PHE A 146 -14.87 13.27 8.02
C PHE A 146 -16.21 13.79 7.50
N ALA A 147 -16.45 13.67 6.19
CA ALA A 147 -17.72 14.05 5.58
C ALA A 147 -18.90 13.19 6.08
N THR A 148 -18.63 11.93 6.44
CA THR A 148 -19.60 11.02 7.05
C THR A 148 -19.07 10.52 8.40
N PRO A 149 -19.88 10.52 9.47
CA PRO A 149 -19.47 10.00 10.77
C PRO A 149 -18.94 8.57 10.69
N LEU A 150 -17.80 8.34 11.35
CA LEU A 150 -17.20 7.01 11.45
C LEU A 150 -17.86 6.23 12.58
N ARG A 151 -18.40 5.06 12.26
CA ARG A 151 -18.95 4.12 13.24
C ARG A 151 -17.88 3.19 13.76
N PHE A 152 -17.80 3.05 15.08
CA PHE A 152 -16.86 2.18 15.78
C PHE A 152 -17.53 0.95 16.38
N THR A 153 -16.72 0.00 16.82
CA THR A 153 -17.16 -1.30 17.37
C THR A 153 -17.88 -1.19 18.71
N ASP A 154 -17.62 -0.12 19.47
CA ASP A 154 -18.31 0.23 20.71
C ASP A 154 -19.69 0.89 20.47
N GLY A 155 -20.12 0.97 19.20
CA GLY A 155 -21.36 1.62 18.80
C GLY A 155 -21.26 3.14 18.70
N ALA A 156 -20.13 3.74 19.05
CA ALA A 156 -19.94 5.18 18.96
C ALA A 156 -19.84 5.63 17.50
N SER A 157 -20.24 6.87 17.25
CA SER A 157 -20.21 7.49 15.93
C SER A 157 -19.78 8.94 16.05
N TYR A 158 -18.69 9.31 15.37
CA TYR A 158 -18.14 10.67 15.40
C TYR A 158 -17.57 11.04 14.04
N ASP A 159 -17.63 12.33 13.69
CA ASP A 159 -17.05 12.88 12.47
C ASP A 159 -15.81 13.74 12.73
N ARG A 160 -15.63 14.28 13.94
CA ARG A 160 -14.50 15.15 14.31
C ARG A 160 -13.58 14.50 15.34
N PHE A 161 -12.27 14.61 15.10
CA PHE A 161 -11.25 14.05 15.97
C PHE A 161 -10.03 14.97 16.10
N ILE A 162 -9.30 14.82 17.20
CA ILE A 162 -7.97 15.37 17.42
C ILE A 162 -6.99 14.19 17.43
N ALA A 163 -5.96 14.27 16.58
CA ALA A 163 -4.89 13.30 16.56
C ALA A 163 -4.00 13.48 17.80
N GLU A 164 -3.67 12.40 18.48
CA GLU A 164 -2.82 12.38 19.66
C GLU A 164 -1.74 11.31 19.49
N ALA A 165 -0.48 11.71 19.58
CA ALA A 165 0.62 10.76 19.62
C ALA A 165 0.63 10.05 20.99
N MET A 166 0.74 8.73 20.98
CA MET A 166 0.87 7.95 22.21
C MET A 166 1.75 6.71 22.02
N SER A 167 2.37 6.27 23.10
CA SER A 167 3.10 5.00 23.13
C SER A 167 2.13 3.85 23.32
N TRP A 168 2.20 2.85 22.44
CA TRP A 168 1.42 1.63 22.53
C TRP A 168 2.30 0.42 22.19
N ARG A 169 2.45 -0.51 23.14
CA ARG A 169 3.33 -1.69 23.02
C ARG A 169 4.75 -1.34 22.53
N GLY A 170 5.33 -0.27 23.08
CA GLY A 170 6.69 0.19 22.74
C GLY A 170 6.81 0.88 21.38
N ARG A 171 5.70 1.19 20.70
CA ARG A 171 5.70 1.93 19.42
C ARG A 171 4.89 3.21 19.55
N MET A 172 5.39 4.29 18.98
CA MET A 172 4.62 5.53 18.83
C MET A 172 3.54 5.33 17.77
N ILE A 173 2.30 5.65 18.12
CA ILE A 173 1.14 5.62 17.24
C ILE A 173 0.40 6.95 17.31
N LEU A 174 -0.39 7.24 16.27
CA LEU A 174 -1.43 8.26 16.34
C LEU A 174 -2.75 7.59 16.69
N ALA A 175 -3.37 8.07 17.77
CA ALA A 175 -4.73 7.74 18.15
C ALA A 175 -5.61 8.99 18.00
N PHE A 176 -6.93 8.82 17.92
CA PHE A 176 -7.85 9.88 17.56
C PHE A 176 -8.89 10.05 18.65
N ARG A 177 -8.85 11.18 19.36
CA ARG A 177 -9.84 11.52 20.38
C ARG A 177 -10.98 12.30 19.73
N PRO A 178 -12.26 11.92 19.88
CA PRO A 178 -13.37 12.67 19.34
C PRO A 178 -13.47 14.03 20.05
N VAL A 179 -13.91 15.04 19.29
CA VAL A 179 -14.09 16.40 19.85
C VAL A 179 -15.31 16.45 20.76
N ASP A 180 -16.43 15.84 20.33
CA ASP A 180 -17.74 15.95 20.97
C ASP A 180 -18.02 14.79 21.95
N ALA A 181 -16.98 14.28 22.61
CA ALA A 181 -17.02 13.05 23.40
C ALA A 181 -17.85 13.13 24.71
N GLY A 182 -18.08 14.34 25.22
CA GLY A 182 -18.62 14.57 26.57
C GLY A 182 -17.73 13.98 27.69
N ASP A 183 -18.24 13.97 28.93
CA ASP A 183 -17.60 13.40 30.13
C ASP A 183 -17.65 11.85 30.17
N ARG A 184 -17.40 11.18 29.04
CA ARG A 184 -17.31 9.71 29.06
C ARG A 184 -16.07 9.27 29.86
N PRO A 185 -16.22 8.38 30.86
CA PRO A 185 -15.16 8.03 31.81
C PRO A 185 -14.02 7.18 31.22
N LEU A 186 -14.17 6.69 29.98
CA LEU A 186 -13.13 5.93 29.29
C LEU A 186 -12.50 6.85 28.23
N GLY A 187 -11.21 7.12 28.36
CA GLY A 187 -10.40 7.91 27.42
C GLY A 187 -10.51 7.42 25.97
N GLY A 188 -11.57 7.84 25.29
CA GLY A 188 -12.10 7.34 24.02
C GLY A 188 -11.24 7.68 22.83
N ARG A 189 -10.04 7.09 22.77
CA ARG A 189 -9.15 7.22 21.62
C ARG A 189 -9.41 6.07 20.65
N TYR A 190 -9.60 6.42 19.39
CA TYR A 190 -9.86 5.46 18.33
C TYR A 190 -8.65 5.32 17.41
N ARG A 191 -8.54 4.16 16.77
CA ARG A 191 -7.59 3.96 15.68
C ARG A 191 -8.33 4.04 14.36
N ILE A 192 -7.96 5.00 13.51
CA ILE A 192 -8.53 5.15 12.18
C ILE A 192 -7.59 4.49 11.17
N ARG A 193 -8.13 3.61 10.32
CA ARG A 193 -7.34 2.95 9.27
C ARG A 193 -6.81 3.99 8.29
N GLY A 194 -5.56 3.87 7.87
CA GLY A 194 -4.91 4.86 7.02
C GLY A 194 -5.68 5.25 5.76
N ARG A 195 -6.30 4.28 5.06
CA ARG A 195 -7.11 4.57 3.86
C ARG A 195 -8.32 5.46 4.15
N VAL A 196 -8.92 5.30 5.33
CA VAL A 196 -10.04 6.12 5.79
C VAL A 196 -9.51 7.47 6.26
N LEU A 197 -8.43 7.46 7.05
CA LEU A 197 -7.77 8.68 7.53
C LEU A 197 -7.37 9.63 6.39
N ALA A 198 -6.98 9.08 5.23
CA ALA A 198 -6.63 9.88 4.06
C ALA A 198 -7.83 10.59 3.40
N THR A 199 -9.07 10.27 3.77
CA THR A 199 -10.27 11.01 3.34
C THR A 199 -10.66 12.10 4.32
N ALA A 200 -9.90 12.29 5.41
CA ALA A 200 -10.17 13.32 6.38
C ALA A 200 -9.73 14.70 5.88
N GLU A 201 -10.55 15.70 6.14
CA GLU A 201 -10.22 17.10 5.97
C GLU A 201 -9.52 17.59 7.24
N ILE A 202 -8.40 18.29 7.08
CA ILE A 202 -7.70 18.93 8.18
C ILE A 202 -8.42 20.25 8.45
N GLU A 203 -9.01 20.39 9.63
CA GLU A 203 -9.59 21.66 10.06
C GLU A 203 -8.42 22.62 10.30
N THR A 204 -8.27 23.60 9.43
CA THR A 204 -7.32 24.69 9.67
C THR A 204 -7.89 25.48 10.85
N ALA A 205 -7.08 25.70 11.89
CA ALA A 205 -7.50 26.59 12.95
C ALA A 205 -7.76 27.96 12.32
N GLU A 206 -9.04 28.34 12.21
CA GLU A 206 -9.39 29.73 12.00
C GLU A 206 -8.68 30.50 13.12
N ARG A 207 -7.81 31.44 12.75
CA ARG A 207 -7.40 32.48 13.69
C ARG A 207 -8.70 33.07 14.19
N THR A 208 -9.08 32.75 15.43
CA THR A 208 -10.09 33.50 16.13
C THR A 208 -9.58 34.93 16.11
N THR A 209 -10.10 35.75 15.20
CA THR A 209 -10.00 37.20 15.31
C THR A 209 -10.65 37.51 16.65
N SER A 210 -9.78 37.71 17.63
CA SER A 210 -10.11 38.25 18.94
C SER A 210 -11.03 39.44 18.72
N ALA A 211 -12.32 39.24 18.95
CA ALA A 211 -13.24 40.34 19.13
C ALA A 211 -12.76 41.04 20.39
N THR A 212 -12.15 42.22 20.22
CA THR A 212 -11.83 43.13 21.30
C THR A 212 -13.09 43.27 22.16
N PRO A 213 -13.05 42.98 23.48
CA PRO A 213 -14.21 43.18 24.30
C PRO A 213 -14.48 44.68 24.36
N THR A 214 -15.57 45.12 23.73
CA THR A 214 -16.11 46.47 23.90
C THR A 214 -16.47 46.63 25.37
N LEU A 215 -15.66 47.42 26.09
CA LEU A 215 -15.89 47.78 27.46
C LEU A 215 -17.13 48.69 27.50
N MET A 216 -18.29 48.16 27.90
CA MET A 216 -19.44 49.00 28.18
C MET A 216 -19.20 49.75 29.51
N ARG A 217 -19.02 51.07 29.42
CA ARG A 217 -19.12 51.96 30.58
C ARG A 217 -20.58 52.10 30.96
N VAL A 218 -20.88 51.84 32.23
CA VAL A 218 -22.16 52.21 32.85
C VAL A 218 -21.99 53.64 33.36
N ASP A 219 -22.52 54.61 32.64
CA ASP A 219 -22.77 55.95 33.17
C ASP A 219 -24.15 55.96 33.83
N GLN A 220 -24.17 55.84 35.15
CA GLN A 220 -25.30 56.32 35.93
C GLN A 220 -24.79 57.15 37.11
N THR A 221 -24.82 58.47 36.91
CA THR A 221 -25.01 59.42 38.00
C THR A 221 -26.38 60.04 37.76
N VAL A 222 -27.34 59.74 38.62
CA VAL A 222 -28.56 60.55 38.75
C VAL A 222 -28.76 60.80 40.24
N ALA A 223 -29.13 62.06 40.52
CA ALA A 223 -29.01 62.82 41.75
C ALA A 223 -29.66 62.23 43.00
#